data_AF-A0A820L044-F1
#
_entry.id   AF-A0A820L044-F1
#
_cell.length_a   1.000
_cell.length_b   1.000
_cell.length_c   1.000
_cell.angle_alpha   90.00
_cell.angle_beta   90.00
_cell.angle_gamma   90.00
#
_symmetry.space_group_name_H-M   'P 1'
#
loop_
_entity.id
_entity.type
_entity.pdbx_description
1 polymer ?
#
loop_
_entity_poly.entity_id
_entity_poly.type
_entity_poly.pdbx_seq_one_letter_code
_entity_poly.pdbx_strand_id
1 'polypeptide(L)'
;MGGPGVIDGNEHPETDNFLPCQFVIDKVRYSSAENYFQCAKTTNERDRLKILTSGPGHSCELAGKTVQLRSDWESVKVDEMYTGNLAKFQQNEDLKKALLESGTGPILFTESSPFWNYWNDLILQRIRAELRQNGEEDSRRAVEIREAMNKYAQENK
;
A
#
# COMPACT_ATOMS: atom_id res chain seq x y z
N MET A 1 1.09 5.15 -8.89
CA MET A 1 0.74 4.21 -7.80
C MET A 1 -0.02 4.88 -6.67
N GLY A 2 -0.37 6.17 -6.76
CA GLY A 2 -1.06 6.91 -5.70
C GLY A 2 -2.58 6.92 -5.87
N GLY A 3 -3.24 7.49 -4.87
CA GLY A 3 -4.69 7.71 -4.84
C GLY A 3 -5.05 9.20 -4.87
N PRO A 4 -6.12 9.62 -4.19
CA PRO A 4 -6.98 8.80 -3.32
C PRO A 4 -7.89 7.84 -4.10
N GLY A 5 -8.38 6.82 -3.42
CA GLY A 5 -9.48 5.99 -3.87
C GLY A 5 -10.83 6.64 -3.61
N VAL A 6 -11.82 6.27 -4.41
CA VAL A 6 -13.22 6.70 -4.32
C VAL A 6 -14.06 5.57 -3.72
N ILE A 7 -14.91 5.91 -2.75
CA ILE A 7 -15.82 4.98 -2.07
C ILE A 7 -17.20 5.66 -2.00
N ASP A 8 -18.23 5.00 -2.52
CA ASP A 8 -19.59 5.52 -2.58
C ASP A 8 -19.69 6.95 -3.16
N GLY A 9 -18.82 7.27 -4.13
CA GLY A 9 -18.76 8.56 -4.83
C GLY A 9 -17.95 9.66 -4.14
N ASN A 10 -17.32 9.39 -3.00
CA ASN A 10 -16.48 10.36 -2.27
C ASN A 10 -15.00 9.95 -2.32
N GLU A 11 -14.11 10.93 -2.41
CA GLU A 11 -12.67 10.69 -2.28
C GLU A 11 -12.29 10.46 -0.82
N HIS A 12 -11.39 9.50 -0.60
CA HIS A 12 -10.89 9.11 0.72
C HIS A 12 -9.37 9.33 0.80
N PRO A 13 -8.90 10.52 1.23
CA PRO A 13 -7.47 10.87 1.27
C PRO A 13 -6.59 9.87 2.03
N GLU A 14 -7.12 9.25 3.07
CA GLU A 14 -6.46 8.21 3.88
C GLU A 14 -6.00 7.00 3.06
N THR A 15 -6.59 6.77 1.89
CA THR A 15 -6.23 5.65 0.99
C THR A 15 -5.04 5.98 0.08
N ASP A 16 -4.59 7.24 0.01
CA ASP A 16 -3.45 7.60 -0.83
C ASP A 16 -2.13 7.07 -0.26
N ASN A 17 -1.39 6.32 -1.08
CA ASN A 17 -0.06 5.78 -0.76
C ASN A 17 0.97 6.87 -0.45
N PHE A 18 0.79 8.08 -1.01
CA PHE A 18 1.65 9.22 -0.79
C PHE A 18 1.31 10.05 0.45
N LEU A 19 0.16 9.80 1.10
CA LEU A 19 -0.28 10.55 2.26
C LEU A 19 0.79 10.52 3.37
N PRO A 20 1.26 11.70 3.85
CA PRO A 20 2.20 11.77 4.95
C PRO A 20 1.64 11.10 6.21
N CYS A 21 2.38 10.12 6.73
CA CYS A 21 2.08 9.44 8.00
C CYS A 21 3.38 8.86 8.58
N GLN A 22 3.35 8.37 9.81
CA GLN A 22 4.51 7.68 10.37
C GLN A 22 4.14 6.29 10.85
N PHE A 23 4.98 5.32 10.53
CA PHE A 23 4.89 3.96 11.04
C PHE A 23 6.28 3.33 11.05
N VAL A 24 6.42 2.27 11.82
CA VAL A 24 7.68 1.55 12.01
C VAL A 24 7.54 0.10 11.53
N ILE A 25 8.47 -0.34 10.69
CA ILE A 25 8.66 -1.76 10.32
C ILE A 25 10.13 -2.07 10.53
N ASP A 26 10.44 -3.19 11.20
CA ASP A 26 11.81 -3.62 11.50
C ASP A 26 12.71 -2.53 12.10
N LYS A 27 12.14 -1.75 13.03
CA LYS A 27 12.79 -0.60 13.71
C LYS A 27 13.14 0.58 12.79
N VAL A 28 12.74 0.55 11.52
CA VAL A 28 12.88 1.65 10.57
C VAL A 28 11.58 2.46 10.53
N ARG A 29 11.68 3.78 10.64
CA ARG A 29 10.53 4.70 10.59
C ARG A 29 10.34 5.21 9.16
N TYR A 30 9.16 5.01 8.60
CA TYR A 30 8.78 5.46 7.27
C TYR A 30 7.85 6.67 7.33
N SER A 31 7.85 7.47 6.27
CA SER A 31 7.08 8.74 6.18
C SER A 31 5.80 8.66 5.33
N SER A 32 5.59 7.54 4.64
CA SER A 32 4.37 7.20 3.89
C SER A 32 4.44 5.73 3.46
N ALA A 33 3.34 5.16 2.97
CA ALA A 33 3.34 3.82 2.38
C ALA A 33 4.25 3.77 1.13
N GLU A 34 4.24 4.84 0.32
CA GLU A 34 5.16 4.99 -0.81
C GLU A 34 6.64 4.99 -0.37
N ASN A 35 6.97 5.72 0.71
CA ASN A 35 8.34 5.79 1.21
C ASN A 35 8.85 4.40 1.62
N TYR A 36 8.01 3.60 2.29
CA TYR A 36 8.30 2.19 2.54
C TYR A 36 8.51 1.40 1.26
N PHE A 37 7.56 1.47 0.32
CA PHE A 37 7.58 0.70 -0.92
C PHE A 37 8.85 0.98 -1.76
N GLN A 38 9.22 2.25 -1.89
CA GLN A 38 10.42 2.65 -2.60
C GLN A 38 11.69 2.19 -1.88
N CYS A 39 11.70 2.14 -0.54
CA CYS A 39 12.81 1.56 0.22
C CYS A 39 12.90 0.03 0.02
N ALA A 40 11.76 -0.66 0.03
CA ALA A 40 11.67 -2.12 -0.03
C ALA A 40 12.22 -2.73 -1.33
N LYS A 41 12.21 -1.95 -2.42
CA LYS A 41 12.71 -2.40 -3.74
C LYS A 41 14.23 -2.32 -3.91
N THR A 42 14.94 -1.68 -2.97
CA THR A 42 16.38 -1.46 -3.04
C THR A 42 17.18 -2.71 -2.67
N THR A 43 18.36 -2.85 -3.27
CA THR A 43 19.31 -3.94 -2.98
C THR A 43 20.44 -3.55 -2.02
N ASN A 44 20.60 -2.25 -1.75
CA ASN A 44 21.70 -1.72 -0.95
C ASN A 44 21.22 -0.61 0.01
N GLU A 45 21.95 -0.46 1.11
CA GLU A 45 21.61 0.47 2.19
C GLU A 45 21.72 1.95 1.77
N ARG A 46 22.65 2.29 0.87
CA ARG A 46 22.85 3.67 0.40
C ARG A 46 21.61 4.21 -0.31
N ASP A 47 21.07 3.44 -1.26
CA ASP A 47 19.84 3.80 -1.97
C ASP A 47 18.64 3.82 -1.03
N ARG A 48 18.56 2.84 -0.13
CA ARG A 48 17.51 2.78 0.90
C ARG A 48 17.51 4.05 1.75
N LEU A 49 18.66 4.47 2.27
CA LEU A 49 18.79 5.64 3.11
C LEU A 49 18.45 6.93 2.34
N LYS A 50 18.87 7.03 1.07
CA LYS A 50 18.51 8.16 0.18
C LYS A 50 17.00 8.29 0.03
N ILE A 51 16.28 7.19 -0.18
CA ILE A 51 14.81 7.19 -0.29
C ILE A 51 14.18 7.50 1.07
N LEU A 52 14.62 6.81 2.13
CA LEU A 52 14.10 6.96 3.48
C LEU A 52 14.11 8.43 3.93
N THR A 53 15.19 9.14 3.63
CA THR A 53 15.41 10.55 4.00
C THR A 53 14.78 11.57 3.05
N SER A 54 14.20 11.14 1.92
CA SER A 54 13.58 12.05 0.94
C SER A 54 12.21 12.61 1.35
N GLY A 55 11.64 12.09 2.45
CA GLY A 55 10.33 12.48 2.95
C GLY A 55 9.16 11.82 2.23
N PRO A 56 7.91 12.21 2.56
CA PRO A 56 6.71 11.70 1.89
C PRO A 56 6.52 12.31 0.49
N GLY A 57 5.55 11.81 -0.26
CA GLY A 57 5.17 12.39 -1.55
C GLY A 57 6.10 12.00 -2.70
N HIS A 58 6.06 12.79 -3.78
CA HIS A 58 6.70 12.44 -5.05
C HIS A 58 8.24 12.35 -4.99
N SER A 59 8.88 13.00 -4.00
CA SER A 59 10.34 12.95 -3.80
C SER A 59 10.86 11.52 -3.62
N CYS A 60 10.15 10.68 -2.87
CA CYS A 60 10.58 9.30 -2.63
C CYS A 60 10.41 8.41 -3.88
N GLU A 61 9.36 8.65 -4.66
CA GLU A 61 9.16 7.99 -5.96
C GLU A 61 10.29 8.36 -6.94
N LEU A 62 10.63 9.64 -7.04
CA LEU A 62 11.74 10.11 -7.89
C LEU A 62 13.08 9.51 -7.45
N ALA A 63 13.36 9.48 -6.15
CA ALA A 63 14.57 8.85 -5.62
C ALA A 63 14.61 7.34 -5.92
N GLY A 64 13.46 6.67 -5.85
CA GLY A 64 13.33 5.25 -6.15
C GLY A 64 13.42 4.91 -7.63
N LYS A 65 13.13 5.83 -8.57
CA LYS A 65 13.26 5.55 -10.01
C LYS A 65 14.70 5.25 -10.45
N THR A 66 15.71 5.66 -9.67
CA THR A 66 17.13 5.53 -10.03
C THR A 66 17.83 4.33 -9.40
N VAL A 67 17.13 3.50 -8.63
CA VAL A 67 17.75 2.42 -7.83
C VAL A 67 17.80 1.11 -8.60
N GLN A 68 18.77 0.27 -8.27
CA GLN A 68 18.77 -1.13 -8.70
C GLN A 68 17.64 -1.87 -7.96
N LEU A 69 16.72 -2.46 -8.74
CA LEU A 69 15.64 -3.28 -8.20
C LEU A 69 16.17 -4.63 -7.71
N ARG A 70 15.53 -5.15 -6.66
CA ARG A 70 15.67 -6.56 -6.27
C ARG A 70 15.30 -7.48 -7.44
N SER A 71 15.94 -8.64 -7.52
CA SER A 71 15.69 -9.62 -8.58
C SER A 71 14.28 -10.22 -8.52
N ASP A 72 13.68 -10.29 -7.34
CA ASP A 72 12.33 -10.82 -7.10
C ASP A 72 11.24 -9.75 -7.16
N TRP A 73 11.59 -8.50 -7.50
CA TRP A 73 10.74 -7.33 -7.31
C TRP A 73 9.36 -7.44 -7.95
N GLU A 74 9.30 -7.95 -9.19
CA GLU A 74 8.02 -8.11 -9.90
C GLU A 74 7.07 -9.08 -9.19
N SER A 75 7.60 -10.13 -8.55
CA SER A 75 6.79 -11.08 -7.77
C SER A 75 6.33 -10.54 -6.42
N VAL A 76 7.09 -9.64 -5.79
CA VAL A 76 6.84 -9.21 -4.39
C VAL A 76 6.21 -7.82 -4.26
N LYS A 77 6.28 -6.96 -5.28
CA LYS A 77 5.87 -5.55 -5.16
C LYS A 77 4.43 -5.36 -4.67
N VAL A 78 3.50 -6.23 -5.06
CA VAL A 78 2.10 -6.14 -4.61
C VAL A 78 1.99 -6.43 -3.10
N ASP A 79 2.75 -7.39 -2.60
CA ASP A 79 2.79 -7.73 -1.16
C ASP A 79 3.50 -6.65 -0.33
N GLU A 80 4.58 -6.06 -0.87
CA GLU A 80 5.26 -4.93 -0.24
C GLU A 80 4.34 -3.70 -0.14
N MET A 81 3.52 -3.44 -1.17
CA MET A 81 2.52 -2.36 -1.12
C MET A 81 1.44 -2.60 -0.06
N TYR A 82 0.97 -3.84 0.05
CA TYR A 82 0.04 -4.25 1.10
C TYR A 82 0.67 -4.08 2.49
N THR A 83 1.92 -4.52 2.67
CA THR A 83 2.64 -4.44 3.95
C THR A 83 2.80 -3.00 4.42
N GLY A 84 3.23 -2.09 3.53
CA GLY A 84 3.37 -0.67 3.84
C GLY A 84 2.05 -0.01 4.22
N ASN A 85 0.97 -0.29 3.47
CA ASN A 85 -0.35 0.25 3.78
C ASN A 85 -0.95 -0.33 5.07
N LEU A 86 -0.81 -1.64 5.30
CA LEU A 86 -1.30 -2.26 6.53
C LEU A 86 -0.64 -1.63 7.76
N ALA A 87 0.68 -1.47 7.74
CA ALA A 87 1.41 -0.82 8.84
C ALA A 87 1.00 0.64 9.03
N LYS A 88 0.78 1.39 7.93
CA LYS A 88 0.21 2.74 7.96
C LYS A 88 -1.11 2.77 8.74
N PHE A 89 -2.08 1.92 8.39
CA PHE A 89 -3.37 1.92 9.08
C PHE A 89 -3.28 1.38 10.52
N GLN A 90 -2.51 0.32 10.76
CA GLN A 90 -2.36 -0.26 12.11
C GLN A 90 -1.69 0.68 13.13
N GLN A 91 -0.86 1.61 12.67
CA GLN A 91 -0.09 2.51 13.56
C GLN A 91 -0.60 3.96 13.54
N ASN A 92 -1.62 4.27 12.73
CA ASN A 92 -2.24 5.59 12.66
C ASN A 92 -3.75 5.43 12.85
N GLU A 93 -4.21 5.48 14.10
CA GLU A 93 -5.61 5.20 14.46
C GLU A 93 -6.62 6.12 13.76
N ASP A 94 -6.28 7.40 13.53
CA ASP A 94 -7.15 8.32 12.80
C ASP A 94 -7.37 7.88 11.34
N LEU A 95 -6.31 7.42 10.67
CA LEU A 95 -6.40 6.93 9.28
C LEU A 95 -7.17 5.62 9.21
N LYS A 96 -6.95 4.72 10.18
CA LYS A 96 -7.70 3.47 10.29
C LYS A 96 -9.18 3.75 10.53
N LYS A 97 -9.50 4.66 11.44
CA LYS A 97 -10.87 5.07 11.69
C LYS A 97 -11.53 5.62 10.42
N ALA A 98 -10.87 6.53 9.72
CA ALA A 98 -11.37 7.07 8.45
C ALA A 98 -11.64 5.96 7.42
N LEU A 99 -10.71 5.02 7.24
CA LEU A 99 -10.90 3.88 6.34
C LEU A 99 -12.08 2.99 6.74
N LEU A 100 -12.28 2.73 8.03
CA LEU A 100 -13.39 1.91 8.52
C LEU A 100 -14.75 2.62 8.41
N GLU A 101 -14.75 3.95 8.52
CA GLU A 101 -15.94 4.81 8.40
C GLU A 101 -16.25 5.19 6.94
N SER A 102 -15.36 4.86 6.00
CA SER A 102 -15.50 5.17 4.56
C SER A 102 -16.67 4.49 3.83
N GLY A 103 -17.44 3.65 4.53
CA GLY A 103 -18.56 2.92 3.97
C GLY A 103 -18.23 1.47 3.65
N THR A 104 -19.16 0.80 2.97
CA THR A 104 -19.07 -0.64 2.65
C THR A 104 -18.93 -0.92 1.16
N GLY A 105 -19.09 0.09 0.30
CA GLY A 105 -18.93 -0.02 -1.15
C GLY A 105 -17.49 -0.33 -1.57
N PRO A 106 -17.27 -0.71 -2.84
CA PRO A 106 -15.93 -0.98 -3.36
C PRO A 106 -15.05 0.28 -3.29
N ILE A 107 -13.74 0.06 -3.17
CA ILE A 107 -12.73 1.13 -3.24
C ILE A 107 -12.18 1.13 -4.65
N LEU A 108 -12.25 2.27 -5.34
CA LEU A 108 -11.88 2.41 -6.75
C LEU A 108 -10.85 3.51 -6.95
N PHE A 109 -9.73 3.19 -7.59
CA PHE A 109 -8.66 4.10 -7.94
C PHE A 109 -8.68 4.39 -9.45
N THR A 110 -8.60 5.66 -9.83
CA THR A 110 -8.56 6.10 -11.24
C THR A 110 -7.30 6.87 -11.61
N GLU A 111 -6.63 7.49 -10.64
CA GLU A 111 -5.57 8.47 -10.85
C GLU A 111 -4.15 7.89 -10.97
N SER A 112 -4.02 6.57 -11.09
CA SER A 112 -2.74 5.86 -11.20
C SER A 112 -2.69 4.99 -12.47
N SER A 113 -1.61 4.21 -12.67
CA SER A 113 -1.51 3.31 -13.82
C SER A 113 -2.56 2.19 -13.72
N PRO A 114 -3.01 1.59 -14.84
CA PRO A 114 -4.01 0.52 -14.81
C PRO A 114 -3.66 -0.64 -13.87
N PHE A 115 -2.37 -1.01 -13.83
CA PHE A 115 -1.84 -2.01 -12.89
C PHE A 115 -2.08 -1.60 -11.44
N TRP A 116 -1.71 -0.36 -11.08
CA TRP A 116 -1.80 0.11 -9.70
C TRP A 116 -3.21 0.51 -9.31
N ASN A 117 -4.08 0.92 -10.24
CA ASN A 117 -5.50 1.11 -9.96
C ASN A 117 -6.10 -0.22 -9.48
N TYR A 118 -5.95 -1.27 -10.27
CA TYR A 118 -6.43 -2.61 -9.93
C TYR A 118 -5.88 -3.13 -8.59
N TRP A 119 -4.56 -3.03 -8.36
CA TRP A 119 -3.98 -3.56 -7.13
C TRP A 119 -4.28 -2.67 -5.91
N ASN A 120 -4.34 -1.35 -6.04
CA ASN A 120 -4.73 -0.49 -4.92
C ASN A 120 -6.19 -0.77 -4.51
N ASP A 121 -7.11 -0.95 -5.47
CA ASP A 121 -8.50 -1.34 -5.18
C ASP A 121 -8.57 -2.58 -4.29
N LEU A 122 -7.84 -3.63 -4.68
CA LEU A 122 -7.84 -4.90 -3.95
C LEU A 122 -7.10 -4.81 -2.62
N ILE A 123 -5.92 -4.20 -2.59
CA ILE A 123 -5.10 -4.07 -1.37
C ILE A 123 -5.89 -3.32 -0.29
N LEU A 124 -6.49 -2.18 -0.62
CA LEU A 124 -7.23 -1.38 0.35
C LEU A 124 -8.52 -2.09 0.78
N GLN A 125 -9.19 -2.82 -0.12
CA GLN A 125 -10.36 -3.64 0.25
C GLN A 125 -9.98 -4.79 1.20
N ARG A 126 -8.85 -5.45 0.97
CA ARG A 126 -8.34 -6.49 1.86
C ARG A 126 -8.01 -5.92 3.24
N ILE A 127 -7.26 -4.80 3.29
CA ILE A 127 -6.89 -4.15 4.56
C ILE A 127 -8.15 -3.73 5.31
N ARG A 128 -9.11 -3.08 4.65
CA ARG A 128 -10.37 -2.67 5.29
C ARG A 128 -11.11 -3.86 5.87
N ALA A 129 -11.21 -4.98 5.14
CA ALA A 129 -11.84 -6.21 5.63
C ALA A 129 -11.11 -6.81 6.84
N GLU A 130 -9.78 -6.92 6.79
CA GLU A 130 -8.95 -7.48 7.86
C GLU A 130 -8.97 -6.63 9.14
N LEU A 131 -9.08 -5.31 9.01
CA LEU A 131 -9.17 -4.39 10.15
C LEU A 131 -10.59 -4.28 10.71
N ARG A 132 -11.61 -4.39 9.87
CA ARG A 132 -13.02 -4.27 10.27
C ARG A 132 -13.53 -5.53 10.99
N GLN A 133 -13.14 -6.71 10.51
CA GLN A 133 -13.48 -8.01 11.10
C GLN A 133 -15.00 -8.23 11.28
N ASN A 134 -15.84 -7.76 10.36
CA ASN A 134 -17.30 -7.82 10.49
C ASN A 134 -17.91 -9.17 10.07
N GLY A 135 -17.29 -10.27 10.50
CA GLY A 135 -17.79 -11.64 10.28
C GLY A 135 -17.35 -12.28 8.95
N GLU A 136 -18.20 -13.18 8.43
CA GLU A 136 -17.84 -14.08 7.32
C GLU A 136 -17.56 -13.35 6.00
N GLU A 137 -18.25 -12.24 5.72
CA GLU A 137 -18.07 -11.51 4.46
C GLU A 137 -16.66 -10.91 4.34
N ASP A 138 -16.19 -10.27 5.41
CA ASP A 138 -14.83 -9.70 5.47
C ASP A 138 -13.77 -10.80 5.41
N SER A 139 -14.00 -11.88 6.13
CA SER A 139 -13.10 -13.04 6.14
C SER A 139 -12.94 -13.61 4.73
N ARG A 140 -14.07 -13.83 4.03
CA ARG A 140 -14.07 -14.33 2.64
C ARG A 140 -13.37 -13.36 1.68
N ARG A 141 -13.71 -12.07 1.73
CA ARG A 141 -13.10 -11.04 0.87
C ARG A 141 -11.58 -10.96 1.06
N ALA A 142 -11.11 -10.97 2.31
CA ALA A 142 -9.69 -10.95 2.62
C ALA A 142 -8.95 -12.19 2.07
N VAL A 143 -9.58 -13.38 2.15
CA VAL A 143 -9.03 -14.64 1.61
C VAL A 143 -8.97 -14.59 0.08
N GLU A 144 -10.07 -14.24 -0.60
CA GLU A 144 -10.14 -14.16 -2.06
C GLU A 144 -9.06 -13.22 -2.64
N ILE A 145 -8.87 -12.05 -2.03
CA ILE A 145 -7.86 -11.08 -2.47
C ILE A 145 -6.43 -11.59 -2.19
N ARG A 146 -6.22 -12.23 -1.04
CA ARG A 146 -4.92 -12.83 -0.70
C ARG A 146 -4.54 -13.94 -1.70
N GLU A 147 -5.49 -14.75 -2.13
CA GLU A 147 -5.28 -15.76 -3.17
C GLU A 147 -4.92 -15.13 -4.51
N ALA A 148 -5.59 -14.03 -4.90
CA ALA A 148 -5.24 -13.28 -6.10
C ALA A 148 -3.80 -12.72 -6.05
N MET A 149 -3.40 -12.15 -4.90
CA MET A 149 -2.03 -11.69 -4.69
C MET A 149 -1.00 -12.84 -4.76
N ASN A 150 -1.31 -13.99 -4.15
CA ASN A 150 -0.45 -15.17 -4.21
C ASN A 150 -0.29 -15.70 -5.63
N LYS A 151 -1.38 -15.71 -6.40
CA LYS A 151 -1.35 -16.10 -7.82
C LYS A 151 -0.47 -15.14 -8.62
N TYR A 152 -0.66 -13.83 -8.45
CA TYR A 152 0.20 -12.82 -9.09
C TYR A 152 1.68 -13.04 -8.77
N ALA A 153 2.01 -13.25 -7.50
CA ALA A 153 3.38 -13.51 -7.09
C ALA A 153 3.96 -14.75 -7.79
N GLN A 154 3.21 -15.85 -7.86
CA GLN A 154 3.65 -17.08 -8.54
C GLN A 154 3.87 -16.92 -10.04
N GLU A 155 3.02 -16.15 -10.71
CA GLU A 155 3.12 -15.89 -12.16
C GLU A 155 4.30 -14.98 -12.54
N ASN A 156 4.86 -14.25 -11.58
CA ASN A 156 5.94 -13.27 -11.77
C ASN A 156 7.26 -13.68 -11.08
N LYS A 157 7.40 -14.95 -10.67
CA LYS A 157 8.63 -15.52 -10.10
C LYS A 157 9.73 -15.76 -11.14
#